data_AF-A0A9P8JKL0-F1
#
_entry.id   AF-A0A9P8JKL0-F1
#
_cell.length_a   1.000
_cell.length_b   1.000
_cell.length_c   1.000
_cell.angle_alpha   90.00
_cell.angle_beta   90.00
_cell.angle_gamma   90.00
#
_symmetry.space_group_name_H-M   'P 1'
#
loop_
_entity.id
_entity.type
_entity.pdbx_description
1 polymer ?
#
loop_
_entity_poly.entity_id
_entity_poly.type
_entity_poly.pdbx_seq_one_letter_code
_entity_poly.pdbx_strand_id
1 'polypeptide(L)'
;MALQPPSEPIENLKDPGAHELPGVPKISEPEESDDHFSDASEGTPSYPPAITGRNRALSIPVTRVEKVDDEPRHGEVPGTEAYNIRSQDAVPDEIEIVPDGTRSRSTSRVSESDRPVTPGGTPVPHLVVEKVDPSAPSHGDVPGTDAYEMRTADAQPDEIKQAPASSSAPLERKYTVPRVHKTSSPNQAFMFDEESITNSQ
;
A
#
# COMPACT_ATOMS: atom_id res chain seq x y z
N MET A 1 38.66 13.01 19.89
CA MET A 1 39.45 12.29 18.86
C MET A 1 38.94 12.73 17.51
N ALA A 2 39.79 13.29 16.66
CA ALA A 2 39.38 13.76 15.33
C ALA A 2 39.50 12.60 14.33
N LEU A 3 38.44 12.38 13.54
CA LEU A 3 38.42 11.37 12.48
C LEU A 3 39.18 11.90 11.27
N GLN A 4 40.08 11.09 10.72
CA GLN A 4 40.79 11.43 9.48
C GLN A 4 39.87 11.22 8.26
N PRO A 5 40.00 12.05 7.22
CA PRO A 5 39.24 11.87 6.00
C PRO A 5 39.69 10.60 5.26
N PRO A 6 38.82 10.01 4.43
CA PRO A 6 39.15 8.83 3.63
C PRO A 6 40.35 9.12 2.73
N SER A 7 41.24 8.13 2.63
CA SER A 7 42.51 8.22 1.90
C SER A 7 42.37 8.20 0.37
N GLU A 8 41.21 7.82 -0.14
CA GLU A 8 40.90 7.74 -1.57
C GLU A 8 39.94 8.89 -1.94
N PRO A 9 40.21 9.65 -3.02
CA PRO A 9 39.27 10.65 -3.52
C PRO A 9 38.01 9.95 -4.04
N ILE A 10 36.84 10.52 -3.73
CA ILE A 10 35.53 9.97 -4.13
C ILE A 10 35.43 9.78 -5.66
N GLU A 11 36.19 10.53 -6.44
CA GLU A 11 36.29 10.41 -7.91
C GLU A 11 36.82 9.04 -8.38
N ASN A 12 37.57 8.32 -7.54
CA ASN A 12 38.06 6.98 -7.82
C ASN A 12 37.13 5.87 -7.31
N LEU A 13 36.09 6.22 -6.55
CA LEU A 13 35.08 5.29 -6.10
C LEU A 13 34.12 4.99 -7.25
N LYS A 14 34.49 4.04 -8.11
CA LYS A 14 33.54 3.44 -9.07
C LYS A 14 32.45 2.78 -8.24
N ASP A 15 31.24 3.34 -8.27
CA ASP A 15 30.03 2.63 -7.85
C ASP A 15 29.96 1.34 -8.67
N PRO A 16 30.04 0.17 -8.03
CA PRO A 16 30.01 -1.07 -8.75
C PRO A 16 28.66 -1.32 -9.42
N GLY A 17 27.62 -0.46 -9.26
CA GLY A 17 26.42 -0.32 -10.10
C GLY A 17 25.88 -1.59 -10.77
N ALA A 18 24.62 -1.96 -10.49
CA ALA A 18 23.95 -3.19 -10.97
C ALA A 18 24.51 -3.75 -12.30
N HIS A 19 25.41 -4.74 -12.19
CA HIS A 19 26.06 -5.35 -13.34
C HIS A 19 25.13 -6.41 -13.95
N GLU A 20 25.10 -6.48 -15.27
CA GLU A 20 24.38 -7.51 -16.02
C GLU A 20 24.92 -8.89 -15.62
N LEU A 21 24.08 -9.71 -14.98
CA LEU A 21 24.46 -11.06 -14.57
C LEU A 21 24.65 -11.93 -15.81
N PRO A 22 25.81 -12.61 -15.98
CA PRO A 22 26.02 -13.51 -17.10
C PRO A 22 25.07 -14.71 -16.97
N GLY A 23 24.13 -14.84 -17.91
CA GLY A 23 23.16 -15.94 -17.96
C GLY A 23 21.69 -15.51 -17.92
N VAL A 24 21.39 -14.22 -17.75
CA VAL A 24 20.05 -13.71 -17.99
C VAL A 24 19.90 -13.50 -19.50
N PRO A 25 18.93 -14.16 -20.18
CA PRO A 25 18.67 -13.85 -21.57
C PRO A 25 18.34 -12.36 -21.67
N LYS A 26 19.01 -11.64 -22.59
CA LYS A 26 18.57 -10.31 -23.01
C LYS A 26 17.12 -10.44 -23.42
N ILE A 27 16.22 -10.00 -22.56
CA ILE A 27 14.81 -9.90 -22.88
C ILE A 27 14.80 -8.87 -23.99
N SER A 28 14.68 -9.36 -25.22
CA SER A 28 14.36 -8.54 -26.38
C SER A 28 13.09 -7.82 -25.98
N GLU A 29 13.12 -6.49 -26.06
CA GLU A 29 11.96 -5.61 -25.92
C GLU A 29 10.68 -6.39 -26.29
N PRO A 30 9.78 -6.69 -25.34
CA PRO A 30 8.50 -7.24 -25.73
C PRO A 30 7.89 -6.19 -26.65
N GLU A 31 7.65 -6.57 -27.90
CA GLU A 31 6.87 -5.84 -28.90
C GLU A 31 5.79 -5.02 -28.18
N GLU A 32 5.72 -3.70 -28.46
CA GLU A 32 4.72 -2.78 -27.94
C GLU A 32 3.31 -3.39 -28.05
N SER A 33 2.93 -4.17 -27.04
CA SER A 33 1.57 -4.63 -26.84
C SER A 33 0.86 -3.41 -26.31
N ASP A 34 0.03 -2.85 -27.17
CA ASP A 34 -0.90 -1.75 -26.96
C ASP A 34 -1.97 -2.11 -25.90
N ASP A 35 -1.52 -2.55 -24.73
CA ASP A 35 -2.33 -2.79 -23.54
C ASP A 35 -2.45 -1.45 -22.81
N HIS A 36 -3.19 -0.54 -23.43
CA HIS A 36 -3.65 0.68 -22.80
C HIS A 36 -4.65 0.36 -21.68
N PHE A 37 -4.14 0.19 -20.45
CA PHE A 37 -4.94 0.15 -19.22
C PHE A 37 -5.54 1.54 -18.95
N SER A 38 -6.61 1.88 -19.65
CA SER A 38 -7.40 3.11 -19.44
C SER A 38 -8.48 2.94 -18.37
N ASP A 39 -8.30 2.03 -17.40
CA ASP A 39 -9.33 1.69 -16.41
C ASP A 39 -9.31 2.55 -15.14
N ALA A 40 -8.23 3.30 -14.89
CA ALA A 40 -8.18 4.27 -13.81
C ALA A 40 -8.78 5.61 -14.26
N SER A 41 -10.10 5.76 -14.14
CA SER A 41 -10.65 7.12 -14.05
C SER A 41 -10.06 7.78 -12.82
N GLU A 42 -9.17 8.76 -12.98
CA GLU A 42 -8.88 9.74 -11.93
C GLU A 42 -10.22 10.38 -11.60
N GLY A 43 -10.85 9.90 -10.52
CA GLY A 43 -12.19 10.30 -10.13
C GLY A 43 -12.31 11.80 -10.27
N THR A 44 -13.30 12.26 -11.04
CA THR A 44 -13.60 13.68 -11.20
C THR A 44 -13.49 14.34 -9.83
N PRO A 45 -12.61 15.32 -9.59
CA PRO A 45 -12.75 16.14 -8.42
C PRO A 45 -14.05 16.91 -8.65
N SER A 46 -15.16 16.35 -8.15
CA SER A 46 -16.40 17.08 -7.94
C SER A 46 -16.18 18.00 -6.73
N TYR A 47 -15.16 18.83 -6.82
CA TYR A 47 -15.11 20.08 -6.09
C TYR A 47 -15.74 21.09 -7.04
N PRO A 48 -16.90 21.68 -6.70
CA PRO A 48 -17.31 22.86 -7.43
C PRO A 48 -16.15 23.86 -7.35
N PRO A 49 -15.79 24.53 -8.45
CA PRO A 49 -14.88 25.65 -8.32
C PRO A 49 -15.62 26.62 -7.41
N ALA A 50 -15.08 26.87 -6.21
CA ALA A 50 -15.63 27.84 -5.28
C ALA A 50 -15.39 29.25 -5.86
N ILE A 51 -16.07 29.54 -6.96
CA ILE A 51 -16.24 30.83 -7.60
C ILE A 51 -17.39 31.51 -6.84
N THR A 52 -17.18 31.78 -5.56
CA THR A 52 -18.00 32.73 -4.79
C THR A 52 -17.11 33.44 -3.76
N GLY A 53 -16.35 34.42 -4.24
CA GLY A 53 -15.52 35.26 -3.39
C GLY A 53 -14.49 36.04 -4.20
N ARG A 54 -14.93 37.18 -4.73
CA ARG A 54 -14.09 38.23 -5.33
C ARG A 54 -12.84 38.39 -4.43
N ASN A 55 -11.64 38.07 -4.95
CA ASN A 55 -10.29 38.12 -4.34
C ASN A 55 -9.63 36.80 -3.82
N ARG A 56 -10.14 35.60 -4.11
CA ARG A 56 -9.38 34.33 -3.83
C ARG A 56 -8.65 33.74 -5.04
N ALA A 57 -8.75 34.34 -6.22
CA ALA A 57 -7.88 34.01 -7.32
C ALA A 57 -6.53 34.72 -7.09
N LEU A 58 -5.48 33.93 -6.87
CA LEU A 58 -4.06 34.32 -6.72
C LEU A 58 -3.60 34.74 -5.32
N SER A 59 -3.86 33.93 -4.27
CA SER A 59 -2.97 33.97 -3.11
C SER A 59 -1.61 33.45 -3.56
N ILE A 60 -0.61 34.33 -3.63
CA ILE A 60 0.77 33.93 -3.93
C ILE A 60 1.21 32.97 -2.80
N PRO A 61 1.71 31.77 -3.12
CA PRO A 61 2.32 30.91 -2.10
C PRO A 61 3.48 31.67 -1.44
N VAL A 62 3.42 31.80 -0.11
CA VAL A 62 4.44 32.50 0.67
C VAL A 62 5.42 31.48 1.25
N THR A 63 6.70 31.75 1.12
CA THR A 63 7.78 30.97 1.71
C THR A 63 8.21 31.59 3.03
N ARG A 64 8.14 30.80 4.11
CA ARG A 64 8.52 31.23 5.46
C ARG A 64 9.55 30.31 6.05
N VAL A 65 10.59 30.88 6.65
CA VAL A 65 11.62 30.16 7.39
C VAL A 65 11.48 30.44 8.88
N GLU A 66 11.51 29.39 9.68
CA GLU A 66 11.49 29.49 11.15
C GLU A 66 12.91 29.22 11.67
N LYS A 67 13.44 30.17 12.45
CA LYS A 67 14.74 30.07 13.14
C LYS A 67 14.52 29.79 14.62
N VAL A 68 15.44 29.07 15.25
CA VAL A 68 15.38 28.80 16.69
C VAL A 68 15.94 29.98 17.51
N ASP A 69 16.91 30.68 16.94
CA ASP A 69 17.68 31.76 17.54
C ASP A 69 17.98 32.87 16.52
N ASP A 70 18.38 34.02 17.04
CA ASP A 70 18.81 35.20 16.28
C ASP A 70 20.31 35.18 15.93
N GLU A 71 21.03 34.10 16.29
CA GLU A 71 22.47 34.02 16.07
C GLU A 71 22.80 33.80 14.59
N PRO A 72 23.75 34.56 14.02
CA PRO A 72 24.09 34.45 12.60
C PRO A 72 24.74 33.09 12.33
N ARG A 73 24.20 32.38 11.33
CA ARG A 73 24.73 31.07 10.92
C ARG A 73 25.74 31.19 9.79
N HIS A 74 26.34 30.06 9.41
CA HIS A 74 27.29 30.01 8.31
C HIS A 74 26.67 30.58 7.02
N GLY A 75 27.31 31.61 6.47
CA GLY A 75 26.84 32.33 5.28
C GLY A 75 25.85 33.47 5.53
N GLU A 76 25.55 33.82 6.79
CA GLU A 76 24.72 35.00 7.12
C GLU A 76 25.56 36.24 7.48
N VAL A 77 26.85 36.05 7.77
CA VAL A 77 27.78 37.13 8.13
C VAL A 77 28.30 37.84 6.88
N PRO A 78 28.03 39.15 6.69
CA PRO A 78 28.50 39.90 5.53
C PRO A 78 30.02 39.86 5.38
N GLY A 79 30.50 39.82 4.13
CA GLY A 79 31.94 39.82 3.80
C GLY A 79 32.63 38.45 3.85
N THR A 80 31.90 37.38 4.18
CA THR A 80 32.40 35.99 4.06
C THR A 80 32.15 35.44 2.66
N GLU A 81 32.97 34.47 2.22
CA GLU A 81 32.77 33.79 0.93
C GLU A 81 31.39 33.10 0.88
N ALA A 82 31.01 32.42 1.96
CA ALA A 82 29.71 31.78 2.10
C ALA A 82 28.53 32.77 2.00
N TYR A 83 28.67 33.99 2.52
CA TYR A 83 27.66 35.04 2.37
C TYR A 83 27.53 35.50 0.92
N ASN A 84 28.65 35.65 0.21
CA ASN A 84 28.64 36.09 -1.20
C ASN A 84 27.96 35.03 -2.10
N ILE A 85 28.22 33.75 -1.83
CA ILE A 85 27.54 32.64 -2.52
C ILE A 85 26.04 32.68 -2.21
N ARG A 86 25.64 32.76 -0.94
CA ARG A 86 24.23 32.81 -0.52
C ARG A 86 23.48 34.06 -0.94
N SER A 87 24.18 35.16 -1.19
CA SER A 87 23.56 36.40 -1.69
C SER A 87 22.96 36.22 -3.09
N GLN A 88 23.34 35.15 -3.81
CA GLN A 88 22.74 34.76 -5.09
C GLN A 88 21.54 33.82 -4.92
N ASP A 89 21.34 33.24 -3.73
CA ASP A 89 20.21 32.36 -3.44
C ASP A 89 18.92 33.19 -3.26
N ALA A 90 17.77 32.55 -3.49
CA ALA A 90 16.48 33.17 -3.24
C ALA A 90 16.27 33.43 -1.73
N VAL A 91 15.73 34.60 -1.41
CA VAL A 91 15.39 35.02 -0.04
C VAL A 91 13.95 34.62 0.25
N PRO A 92 13.65 33.99 1.41
CA PRO A 92 12.27 33.69 1.80
C PRO A 92 11.48 34.98 2.03
N ASP A 93 10.17 34.93 1.84
CA ASP A 93 9.31 36.10 2.04
C ASP A 93 9.26 36.51 3.52
N GLU A 94 9.22 35.53 4.42
CA GLU A 94 9.11 35.75 5.87
C GLU A 94 10.16 34.93 6.64
N ILE A 95 10.73 35.54 7.68
CA ILE A 95 11.62 34.88 8.63
C ILE A 95 11.05 35.12 10.04
N GLU A 96 10.70 34.04 10.74
CA GLU A 96 10.27 34.10 12.15
C GLU A 96 11.30 33.42 13.03
N ILE A 97 11.60 34.00 14.19
CA ILE A 97 12.38 33.32 15.24
C ILE A 97 11.41 32.73 16.27
N VAL A 98 11.41 31.41 16.37
CA VAL A 98 10.59 30.60 17.27
C VAL A 98 11.54 29.91 18.27
N PRO A 99 11.70 30.48 19.48
CA PRO A 99 12.54 29.89 20.52
C PRO A 99 12.10 28.46 20.87
N ASP A 100 13.07 27.65 21.30
CA ASP A 100 12.81 26.27 21.74
C ASP A 100 11.71 26.20 22.79
N GLY A 101 10.78 25.26 22.60
CA GLY A 101 9.62 25.06 23.47
C GLY A 101 8.45 26.02 23.22
N THR A 102 8.56 26.95 22.26
CA THR A 102 7.44 27.77 21.82
C THR A 102 6.81 27.21 20.54
N ARG A 103 5.49 27.35 20.41
CA ARG A 103 4.75 26.85 19.24
C ARG A 103 4.72 27.92 18.14
N SER A 104 5.19 27.57 16.95
CA SER A 104 5.08 28.45 15.78
C SER A 104 3.62 28.83 15.49
N ARG A 105 3.44 30.08 15.04
CA ARG A 105 2.12 30.66 14.68
C ARG A 105 1.53 30.04 13.43
N SER A 106 2.34 29.35 12.63
CA SER A 106 1.97 28.74 11.34
C SER A 106 1.49 27.30 11.48
N THR A 107 1.72 26.65 12.64
CA THR A 107 1.31 25.25 12.79
C THR A 107 -0.20 25.14 12.61
N SER A 108 -0.60 24.26 11.71
CA SER A 108 -1.99 23.81 11.56
C SER A 108 -2.62 23.67 12.95
N ARG A 109 -3.79 24.29 13.17
CA ARG A 109 -4.54 24.21 14.44
C ARG A 109 -4.99 22.79 14.80
N VAL A 110 -4.62 21.81 14.00
CA VAL A 110 -4.70 20.38 14.31
C VAL A 110 -3.93 20.16 15.61
N SER A 111 -4.68 19.85 16.67
CA SER A 111 -4.11 19.47 17.96
C SER A 111 -3.27 18.19 17.79
N GLU A 112 -2.36 17.87 18.70
CA GLU A 112 -1.66 16.57 18.66
C GLU A 112 -2.64 15.40 18.65
N SER A 113 -3.79 15.54 19.31
CA SER A 113 -4.90 14.58 19.25
C SER A 113 -5.58 14.47 17.88
N ASP A 114 -5.49 15.49 17.04
CA ASP A 114 -6.04 15.47 15.67
C ASP A 114 -5.00 15.01 14.64
N ARG A 115 -3.74 14.79 15.04
CA ARG A 115 -2.74 14.24 14.14
C ARG A 115 -3.07 12.77 13.89
N PRO A 116 -3.23 12.36 12.63
CA PRO A 116 -3.48 10.96 12.35
C PRO A 116 -2.29 10.12 12.80
N VAL A 117 -2.59 9.01 13.46
CA VAL A 117 -1.60 8.08 14.03
C VAL A 117 -0.72 7.44 12.94
N THR A 118 -1.16 7.50 11.68
CA THR A 118 -0.46 6.95 10.52
C THR A 118 -0.11 8.03 9.50
N PRO A 119 1.00 7.87 8.76
CA PRO A 119 1.29 8.65 7.55
C PRO A 119 0.24 8.33 6.49
N GLY A 120 -0.90 9.03 6.51
CA GLY A 120 -2.03 8.73 5.63
C GLY A 120 -3.39 9.21 6.12
N GLY A 121 -3.53 9.66 7.36
CA GLY A 121 -4.81 10.24 7.81
C GLY A 121 -5.84 9.23 8.31
N THR A 122 -5.63 7.93 8.07
CA THR A 122 -6.61 6.89 8.34
C THR A 122 -6.25 6.08 9.59
N PRO A 123 -7.23 5.65 10.40
CA PRO A 123 -6.96 4.72 11.49
C PRO A 123 -6.36 3.42 10.94
N VAL A 124 -5.42 2.82 11.67
CA VAL A 124 -4.86 1.51 11.32
C VAL A 124 -6.02 0.49 11.28
N PRO A 125 -6.19 -0.26 10.18
CA PRO A 125 -7.17 -1.35 10.14
C PRO A 125 -6.89 -2.38 11.24
N HIS A 126 -7.95 -2.85 11.91
CA HIS A 126 -7.84 -3.80 13.03
C HIS A 126 -8.43 -5.15 12.64
N LEU A 127 -7.65 -6.23 12.76
CA LEU A 127 -8.03 -7.57 12.35
C LEU A 127 -8.60 -8.38 13.52
N VAL A 128 -9.87 -8.79 13.40
CA VAL A 128 -10.60 -9.56 14.41
C VAL A 128 -10.94 -10.94 13.87
N VAL A 129 -10.57 -12.00 14.60
CA VAL A 129 -10.91 -13.39 14.27
C VAL A 129 -11.94 -13.93 15.26
N GLU A 130 -13.03 -14.51 14.76
CA GLU A 130 -14.04 -15.16 15.59
C GLU A 130 -13.87 -16.69 15.57
N LYS A 131 -13.70 -17.30 16.76
CA LYS A 131 -13.66 -18.75 16.95
C LYS A 131 -14.99 -19.27 17.49
N VAL A 132 -15.51 -20.34 16.88
CA VAL A 132 -16.75 -21.01 17.34
C VAL A 132 -16.56 -21.65 18.71
N ASP A 133 -15.46 -22.38 18.90
CA ASP A 133 -15.05 -22.93 20.19
C ASP A 133 -13.61 -22.47 20.49
N PRO A 134 -13.41 -21.54 21.43
CA PRO A 134 -12.08 -21.06 21.80
C PRO A 134 -11.28 -22.11 22.60
N SER A 135 -11.93 -23.14 23.15
CA SER A 135 -11.27 -24.20 23.90
C SER A 135 -10.70 -25.30 23.01
N ALA A 136 -11.16 -25.41 21.76
CA ALA A 136 -10.68 -26.40 20.80
C ALA A 136 -9.60 -25.80 19.89
N PRO A 137 -8.50 -26.52 19.61
CA PRO A 137 -7.49 -26.06 18.67
C PRO A 137 -8.08 -26.02 17.24
N SER A 138 -7.87 -24.89 16.57
CA SER A 138 -8.19 -24.70 15.15
C SER A 138 -7.08 -25.27 14.26
N HIS A 139 -7.36 -25.37 12.96
CA HIS A 139 -6.35 -25.76 11.99
C HIS A 139 -5.16 -24.79 12.04
N GLY A 140 -3.95 -25.31 12.24
CA GLY A 140 -2.74 -24.49 12.44
C GLY A 140 -2.52 -23.96 13.86
N ASP A 141 -3.28 -24.39 14.88
CA ASP A 141 -2.97 -24.09 16.30
C ASP A 141 -2.01 -25.12 16.94
N VAL A 142 -1.91 -26.33 16.39
CA VAL A 142 -1.16 -27.45 17.01
C VAL A 142 0.31 -27.47 16.55
N PRO A 143 1.29 -27.27 17.44
CA PRO A 143 2.71 -27.29 17.09
C PRO A 143 3.14 -28.64 16.48
N GLY A 144 4.08 -28.58 15.53
CA GLY A 144 4.62 -29.76 14.86
C GLY A 144 3.72 -30.34 13.76
N THR A 145 2.67 -29.61 13.35
CA THR A 145 1.87 -29.93 12.16
C THR A 145 2.28 -29.03 10.99
N ASP A 146 2.20 -29.53 9.75
CA ASP A 146 2.50 -28.74 8.54
C ASP A 146 1.68 -27.44 8.49
N ALA A 147 0.42 -27.50 8.93
CA ALA A 147 -0.47 -26.34 9.00
C ALA A 147 0.00 -25.28 10.00
N TYR A 148 0.59 -25.69 11.11
CA TYR A 148 1.17 -24.77 12.10
C TYR A 148 2.41 -24.10 11.53
N GLU A 149 3.29 -24.85 10.86
CA GLU A 149 4.49 -24.30 10.23
C GLU A 149 4.14 -23.26 9.16
N MET A 150 3.18 -23.55 8.27
CA MET A 150 2.70 -22.57 7.29
C MET A 150 2.15 -21.31 7.96
N ARG A 151 1.39 -21.47 9.04
CA ARG A 151 0.80 -20.34 9.77
C ARG A 151 1.81 -19.49 10.55
N THR A 152 2.99 -20.02 10.86
CA THR A 152 4.03 -19.22 11.53
C THR A 152 4.59 -18.09 10.65
N ALA A 153 4.43 -18.20 9.33
CA ALA A 153 4.79 -17.15 8.39
C ALA A 153 3.69 -16.07 8.25
N ASP A 154 2.46 -16.36 8.68
CA ASP A 154 1.34 -15.44 8.62
C ASP A 154 1.34 -14.45 9.79
N ALA A 155 0.77 -13.25 9.55
CA ALA A 155 0.58 -12.26 10.60
C ALA A 155 -0.45 -12.73 11.64
N GLN A 156 -0.18 -12.46 12.93
CA GLN A 156 -1.12 -12.74 14.01
C GLN A 156 -2.27 -11.71 14.01
N PRO A 157 -3.51 -12.13 14.32
CA PRO A 157 -4.63 -11.20 14.47
C PRO A 157 -4.47 -10.30 15.70
N ASP A 158 -5.09 -9.13 15.67
CA ASP A 158 -5.07 -8.19 16.81
C ASP A 158 -5.98 -8.68 17.95
N GLU A 159 -7.15 -9.22 17.60
CA GLU A 159 -8.14 -9.67 18.58
C GLU A 159 -8.81 -11.00 18.16
N ILE A 160 -8.98 -11.91 19.12
CA ILE A 160 -9.67 -13.18 18.92
C ILE A 160 -10.93 -13.19 19.80
N LYS A 161 -12.11 -13.30 19.20
CA LYS A 161 -13.42 -13.35 19.89
C LYS A 161 -14.05 -14.73 19.80
N GLN A 162 -14.91 -15.05 20.76
CA GLN A 162 -15.79 -16.21 20.64
C GLN A 162 -17.02 -15.83 19.83
N ALA A 163 -17.36 -16.64 18.82
CA ALA A 163 -18.52 -16.43 17.98
C ALA A 163 -19.83 -16.66 18.78
N PRO A 164 -20.93 -15.97 18.46
CA PRO A 164 -22.21 -16.17 19.12
C PRO A 164 -22.76 -17.59 18.85
N ALA A 165 -23.43 -18.19 19.84
CA ALA A 165 -23.92 -19.58 19.76
C ALA A 165 -24.86 -19.88 18.57
N SER A 166 -25.42 -18.87 17.90
CA SER A 166 -26.27 -19.04 16.72
C SER A 166 -25.49 -19.31 15.42
N SER A 167 -24.17 -19.10 15.38
CA SER A 167 -23.35 -19.33 14.18
C SER A 167 -22.82 -20.75 14.04
N SER A 168 -23.04 -21.62 15.04
CA SER A 168 -22.59 -23.01 15.05
C SER A 168 -23.48 -23.96 14.23
N ALA A 169 -24.40 -23.44 13.41
CA ALA A 169 -25.25 -24.26 12.56
C ALA A 169 -24.38 -24.98 11.51
N PRO A 170 -24.43 -26.32 11.41
CA PRO A 170 -23.72 -27.03 10.35
C PRO A 170 -24.26 -26.55 9.00
N LEU A 171 -23.39 -25.97 8.18
CA LEU A 171 -23.69 -25.76 6.76
C LEU A 171 -23.74 -27.14 6.10
N GLU A 172 -24.89 -27.80 6.18
CA GLU A 172 -25.21 -28.96 5.35
C GLU A 172 -25.27 -28.45 3.90
N ARG A 173 -24.11 -28.42 3.23
CA ARG A 173 -24.01 -28.12 1.81
C ARG A 173 -24.72 -29.25 1.06
N LYS A 174 -26.01 -29.07 0.81
CA LYS A 174 -26.75 -29.88 -0.16
C LYS A 174 -26.24 -29.49 -1.55
N TYR A 175 -25.16 -30.13 -2.00
CA TYR A 175 -24.74 -30.04 -3.39
C TYR A 175 -25.80 -30.75 -4.24
N THR A 176 -26.80 -30.01 -4.70
CA THR A 176 -27.64 -30.45 -5.82
C THR A 176 -26.79 -30.34 -7.07
N VAL A 177 -26.19 -31.46 -7.48
CA VAL A 177 -25.56 -31.58 -8.81
C VAL A 177 -26.66 -31.36 -9.87
N PRO A 178 -26.55 -30.34 -10.74
CA PRO A 178 -27.49 -30.20 -11.83
C PRO A 178 -27.26 -31.37 -12.81
N ARG A 179 -28.30 -32.18 -13.00
CA ARG A 179 -28.34 -33.29 -13.95
C ARG A 179 -28.21 -32.71 -15.36
N VAL A 180 -27.02 -32.81 -15.95
CA VAL A 180 -26.80 -32.49 -17.37
C VAL A 180 -27.61 -33.49 -18.19
N HIS A 181 -28.71 -33.03 -18.77
CA HIS A 181 -29.46 -33.79 -19.76
C HIS A 181 -28.60 -33.85 -21.04
N LYS A 182 -27.97 -35.00 -21.30
CA LYS A 182 -27.42 -35.30 -22.62
C LYS A 182 -28.59 -35.35 -23.60
N THR A 183 -28.77 -34.27 -24.36
CA THR A 183 -29.60 -34.29 -25.56
C THR A 183 -28.83 -35.08 -26.62
N SER A 184 -29.06 -36.39 -26.65
CA SER A 184 -28.68 -37.24 -27.77
C SER A 184 -29.61 -36.89 -28.94
N SER A 185 -29.10 -36.08 -29.88
CA SER A 185 -29.79 -35.87 -31.16
C SER A 185 -30.01 -37.20 -31.88
N PRO A 186 -31.22 -37.46 -32.42
CA PRO A 186 -31.50 -38.66 -33.18
C PRO A 186 -31.08 -38.43 -34.64
N ASN A 187 -30.34 -39.37 -35.23
CA ASN A 187 -30.42 -39.72 -36.66
C ASN A 187 -29.34 -40.76 -37.01
N GLN A 188 -29.71 -42.05 -37.00
CA GLN A 188 -29.55 -42.90 -38.19
C GLN A 188 -30.29 -44.23 -38.00
N ALA A 189 -31.16 -44.51 -38.95
CA ALA A 189 -31.95 -45.73 -39.09
C ALA A 189 -31.09 -46.94 -39.49
N PHE A 190 -31.50 -48.14 -39.09
CA PHE A 190 -31.47 -49.44 -39.81
C PHE A 190 -31.98 -50.50 -38.79
N MET A 191 -33.27 -50.84 -38.78
CA MET A 191 -33.90 -51.96 -39.50
C MET A 191 -33.25 -53.32 -39.16
N PHE A 192 -33.92 -54.11 -38.31
CA PHE A 192 -34.35 -55.52 -38.53
C PHE A 192 -34.78 -56.19 -37.21
N ASP A 193 -36.09 -56.43 -37.14
CA ASP A 193 -36.87 -57.59 -36.66
C ASP A 193 -36.75 -58.20 -35.25
N GLU A 194 -37.96 -58.56 -34.83
CA GLU A 194 -38.45 -59.16 -33.59
C GLU A 194 -37.82 -60.53 -33.28
N GLU A 195 -37.60 -60.85 -32.00
CA GLU A 195 -38.41 -61.84 -31.27
C GLU A 195 -37.83 -62.22 -29.89
N SER A 196 -38.78 -62.43 -28.97
CA SER A 196 -38.76 -63.37 -27.84
C SER A 196 -38.01 -63.04 -26.53
N ILE A 197 -38.84 -62.53 -25.62
CA ILE A 197 -38.90 -62.74 -24.17
C ILE A 197 -38.37 -64.12 -23.72
N THR A 198 -37.53 -64.16 -22.66
CA THR A 198 -37.77 -65.07 -21.50
C THR A 198 -37.14 -64.50 -20.21
N ASN A 199 -37.97 -64.51 -19.17
CA ASN A 199 -37.65 -64.31 -17.76
C ASN A 199 -37.26 -65.67 -17.18
N SER A 200 -36.22 -65.76 -16.34
CA SER A 200 -36.25 -66.66 -15.17
C SER A 200 -35.11 -66.38 -14.19
N GLN A 201 -35.55 -66.17 -12.94
CA GLN A 201 -34.95 -66.38 -11.60
C GLN A 201 -33.44 -66.52 -11.44
#